data_AF-A0A183IYV7-F1
#
_entry.id   AF-A0A183IYV7-F1
#
_cell.length_a   1.000
_cell.length_b   1.000
_cell.length_c   1.000
_cell.angle_alpha   90.00
_cell.angle_beta   90.00
_cell.angle_gamma   90.00
#
_symmetry.space_group_name_H-M   'P 1'
#
loop_
_entity.id
_entity.type
_entity.pdbx_description
1 polymer ?
#
loop_
_entity_poly.entity_id
_entity_poly.type
_entity_poly.pdbx_seq_one_letter_code
_entity_poly.pdbx_strand_id
1 'polypeptide(L)'
;MAIFKDEQQKYVSSEDAGAAASGINVCATYDIINAEWKLITNQFKEAARGLDLGELVRDNTFSLYEGMSAVELMDPKMDPGMLHKRSKCLGFDGAVKCGRLKLKNIPCEELVSIMDAMLASFVTWLEGHSTVLTIFTNLYLHKPHLIEDRNMKAFCLLFYKVVNLCCDIVRRADVFEEVSCGLVYTIFKSSEAVYSPTRKF
;
A
#
# COMPACT_ATOMS: atom_id res chain seq x y z
N MET A 1 -23.83 -23.48 -22.40
CA MET A 1 -24.17 -22.48 -23.42
C MET A 1 -22.97 -21.56 -23.56
N ALA A 2 -22.23 -21.74 -24.65
CA ALA A 2 -20.93 -21.14 -24.89
C ALA A 2 -21.06 -19.71 -25.42
N ILE A 3 -20.35 -18.75 -24.84
CA ILE A 3 -19.93 -17.51 -25.52
C ILE A 3 -18.60 -17.04 -24.88
N PHE A 4 -17.48 -17.55 -25.37
CA PHE A 4 -16.17 -16.91 -25.23
C PHE A 4 -15.43 -17.10 -26.55
N LYS A 5 -15.64 -16.14 -27.45
CA LYS A 5 -14.73 -15.83 -28.55
C LYS A 5 -14.66 -14.31 -28.69
N ASP A 6 -13.43 -13.88 -28.97
CA ASP A 6 -13.04 -12.56 -29.47
C ASP A 6 -12.97 -11.41 -28.45
N GLU A 7 -11.82 -11.30 -27.78
CA GLU A 7 -11.13 -10.01 -27.54
C GLU A 7 -9.68 -10.27 -27.10
N GLN A 8 -8.84 -10.70 -28.05
CA GLN A 8 -7.38 -10.75 -27.95
C GLN A 8 -6.80 -9.73 -28.93
N GLN A 9 -6.69 -8.44 -28.55
CA GLN A 9 -5.77 -7.51 -29.22
C GLN A 9 -5.61 -6.16 -28.49
N LYS A 10 -4.55 -6.02 -27.68
CA LYS A 10 -3.62 -4.87 -27.63
C LYS A 10 -2.79 -4.89 -26.35
N TYR A 11 -1.62 -5.52 -26.42
CA TYR A 11 -0.44 -5.06 -25.69
C TYR A 11 0.71 -5.10 -26.69
N VAL A 12 1.08 -3.92 -27.19
CA VAL A 12 2.23 -3.71 -28.09
C VAL A 12 3.38 -3.23 -27.21
N SER A 13 4.49 -3.95 -27.32
CA SER A 13 5.79 -3.68 -26.75
C SER A 13 6.31 -2.28 -27.14
N SER A 14 7.01 -1.62 -26.22
CA SER A 14 7.95 -0.55 -26.56
C SER A 14 9.22 -0.76 -25.73
N GLU A 15 10.25 -1.27 -26.38
CA GLU A 15 11.65 -1.21 -25.94
C GLU A 15 12.25 0.17 -26.28
N ASP A 16 13.42 0.42 -25.68
CA ASP A 16 14.42 1.47 -25.95
C ASP A 16 14.38 2.77 -25.13
N ALA A 17 15.32 2.87 -24.17
CA ALA A 17 16.35 3.93 -24.14
C ALA A 17 17.31 3.82 -22.93
N GLY A 18 18.60 3.60 -23.22
CA GLY A 18 19.68 4.52 -22.81
C GLY A 18 20.26 4.47 -21.38
N ALA A 19 21.51 4.02 -21.29
CA ALA A 19 22.40 4.00 -20.13
C ALA A 19 22.81 5.38 -19.55
N ALA A 20 23.07 5.45 -18.23
CA ALA A 20 24.29 6.03 -17.62
C ALA A 20 24.29 6.05 -16.06
N ALA A 21 25.46 5.70 -15.51
CA ALA A 21 26.05 6.17 -14.25
C ALA A 21 25.50 5.71 -12.87
N SER A 22 26.11 4.61 -12.40
CA SER A 22 26.86 4.48 -11.14
C SER A 22 26.20 4.84 -9.80
N GLY A 23 26.00 3.80 -8.99
CA GLY A 23 26.42 3.84 -7.58
C GLY A 23 25.32 3.70 -6.53
N ILE A 24 24.58 2.58 -6.51
CA ILE A 24 23.99 2.06 -5.25
C ILE A 24 24.10 0.54 -5.26
N ASN A 25 24.81 0.01 -4.26
CA ASN A 25 24.98 -1.41 -4.02
C ASN A 25 23.72 -1.92 -3.28
N VAL A 26 22.83 -2.62 -3.99
CA VAL A 26 21.69 -3.34 -3.39
C VAL A 26 21.81 -4.81 -3.82
N CYS A 27 22.61 -5.56 -3.04
CA CYS A 27 23.16 -6.90 -3.30
C CYS A 27 22.13 -8.06 -3.36
N ALA A 28 20.89 -7.85 -3.82
CA ALA A 28 19.89 -8.93 -3.97
C ALA A 28 19.01 -8.82 -5.22
N THR A 29 19.13 -7.77 -6.02
CA THR A 29 18.27 -7.54 -7.19
C THR A 29 18.93 -7.90 -8.53
N TYR A 30 20.25 -8.11 -8.58
CA TYR A 30 20.95 -8.33 -9.86
C TYR A 30 20.73 -9.75 -10.43
N ASP A 31 20.51 -10.76 -9.60
CA ASP A 31 20.47 -12.16 -10.07
C ASP A 31 19.18 -12.54 -10.82
N ILE A 32 18.09 -11.77 -10.68
CA ILE A 32 16.82 -12.05 -11.37
C ILE A 32 16.83 -11.54 -12.83
N ILE A 33 17.67 -10.54 -13.13
CA ILE A 33 17.63 -9.81 -14.42
C ILE A 33 18.35 -10.59 -15.53
N ASN A 34 19.24 -11.53 -15.18
CA ASN A 34 20.02 -12.36 -16.12
C ASN A 34 19.55 -13.83 -16.20
N ALA A 35 18.35 -14.16 -15.71
CA ALA A 35 17.83 -15.52 -15.75
C ALA A 35 17.25 -15.86 -17.14
N GLU A 36 17.58 -17.05 -17.67
CA GLU A 36 16.93 -17.60 -18.86
C GLU A 36 15.53 -18.12 -18.49
N TRP A 37 14.50 -17.34 -18.80
CA TRP A 37 13.11 -17.72 -18.52
C TRP A 37 12.60 -18.73 -19.54
N LYS A 38 12.27 -19.95 -19.08
CA LYS A 38 11.65 -20.98 -19.92
C LYS A 38 10.13 -21.00 -19.72
N LEU A 39 9.39 -20.94 -20.82
CA LEU A 39 7.92 -21.05 -20.79
C LEU A 39 7.49 -22.49 -20.52
N ILE A 40 6.82 -22.73 -19.38
CA ILE A 40 6.37 -24.06 -18.93
C ILE A 40 4.85 -24.26 -18.96
N THR A 41 4.08 -23.31 -19.51
CA THR A 41 2.60 -23.29 -19.44
C THR A 41 1.95 -24.59 -19.93
N ASN A 42 2.42 -25.15 -21.04
CA ASN A 42 1.82 -26.36 -21.61
C ASN A 42 2.14 -27.60 -20.77
N GLN A 43 3.39 -27.73 -20.31
CA GLN A 43 3.83 -28.83 -19.46
C GLN A 43 3.09 -28.82 -18.11
N PHE A 44 2.90 -27.64 -17.52
CA PHE A 44 2.15 -27.48 -16.28
C PHE A 44 0.68 -27.87 -16.46
N LYS A 45 0.02 -27.41 -17.54
CA LYS A 45 -1.37 -27.76 -17.83
C LYS A 45 -1.57 -29.24 -18.10
N GLU A 46 -0.59 -29.91 -18.73
CA GLU A 46 -0.63 -31.35 -18.97
C GLU A 46 -0.49 -32.14 -17.67
N ALA A 47 0.48 -31.80 -16.83
CA ALA A 47 0.64 -32.41 -15.50
C ALA A 47 -0.60 -32.21 -14.61
N ALA A 48 -1.20 -31.02 -14.65
CA ALA A 48 -2.40 -30.70 -13.87
C ALA A 48 -3.64 -31.53 -14.27
N ARG A 49 -3.72 -32.05 -15.51
CA ARG A 49 -4.81 -32.94 -15.93
C ARG A 49 -4.73 -34.33 -15.32
N GLY A 50 -3.56 -34.71 -14.78
CA GLY A 50 -3.38 -35.99 -14.11
C GLY A 50 -3.92 -36.03 -12.68
N LEU A 51 -4.40 -34.90 -12.14
CA LEU A 51 -5.05 -34.86 -10.83
C LEU A 51 -6.53 -35.21 -10.94
N ASP A 52 -7.00 -36.05 -10.02
CA ASP A 52 -8.42 -36.36 -9.87
C ASP A 52 -9.18 -35.22 -9.17
N LEU A 53 -10.51 -35.23 -9.32
CA LEU A 53 -11.40 -34.29 -8.65
C LEU A 53 -11.26 -34.41 -7.12
N GLY A 54 -10.77 -33.34 -6.48
CA GLY A 54 -10.54 -33.28 -5.03
C GLY A 54 -9.10 -33.47 -4.60
N GLU A 55 -8.18 -33.77 -5.52
CA GLU A 55 -6.75 -33.83 -5.23
C GLU A 55 -6.10 -32.44 -5.28
N LEU A 56 -5.10 -32.24 -4.41
CA LEU A 56 -4.33 -31.00 -4.32
C LEU A 56 -2.86 -31.33 -4.10
N VAL A 57 -2.02 -30.90 -5.03
CA VAL A 57 -0.56 -30.95 -4.87
C VAL A 57 -0.11 -29.71 -4.09
N ARG A 58 0.62 -29.96 -3.00
CA ARG A 58 1.17 -28.92 -2.11
C ARG A 58 2.43 -29.47 -1.44
N ASP A 59 3.23 -28.58 -0.90
CA ASP A 59 4.32 -28.98 -0.02
C ASP A 59 3.78 -29.48 1.34
N ASN A 60 4.51 -30.40 1.99
CA ASN A 60 4.13 -30.96 3.28
C ASN A 60 4.13 -29.93 4.42
N THR A 61 4.89 -28.84 4.30
CA THR A 61 4.94 -27.78 5.33
C THR A 61 3.86 -26.74 5.14
N PHE A 62 3.31 -26.59 3.95
CA PHE A 62 2.27 -25.59 3.68
C PHE A 62 0.98 -26.07 4.35
N SER A 63 0.25 -25.20 5.04
CA SER A 63 -1.09 -25.51 5.62
C SER A 63 -2.24 -24.89 4.80
N LEU A 64 -3.38 -25.58 4.66
CA LEU A 64 -4.53 -25.03 3.93
C LEU A 64 -5.08 -23.78 4.61
N TYR A 65 -4.89 -23.68 5.92
CA TYR A 65 -5.21 -22.50 6.70
C TYR A 65 -4.46 -21.26 6.20
N GLU A 66 -3.18 -21.40 5.83
CA GLU A 66 -2.39 -20.29 5.27
C GLU A 66 -2.95 -19.87 3.90
N GLY A 67 -3.40 -20.85 3.10
CA GLY A 67 -4.07 -20.60 1.82
C GLY A 67 -5.38 -19.81 1.95
N MET A 68 -6.07 -19.86 3.09
CA MET A 68 -7.29 -19.07 3.31
C MET A 68 -7.02 -17.56 3.37
N SER A 69 -5.79 -17.16 3.70
CA SER A 69 -5.37 -15.76 3.72
C SER A 69 -4.86 -15.25 2.37
N ALA A 70 -4.74 -16.13 1.37
CA ALA A 70 -4.21 -15.77 0.06
C ALA A 70 -5.15 -14.79 -0.67
N VAL A 71 -4.55 -13.83 -1.35
CA VAL A 71 -5.28 -12.88 -2.20
C VAL A 71 -5.63 -13.54 -3.52
N GLU A 72 -6.92 -13.55 -3.85
CA GLU A 72 -7.41 -14.04 -5.14
C GLU A 72 -7.31 -12.94 -6.19
N LEU A 73 -6.51 -13.18 -7.23
CA LEU A 73 -6.36 -12.25 -8.35
C LEU A 73 -7.58 -12.28 -9.26
N MET A 74 -7.92 -11.14 -9.85
CA MET A 74 -9.07 -10.95 -10.75
C MET A 74 -10.45 -11.11 -10.08
N ASP A 75 -10.51 -11.28 -8.75
CA ASP A 75 -11.75 -11.16 -8.00
C ASP A 75 -11.97 -9.69 -7.61
N PRO A 76 -13.13 -9.08 -7.94
CA PRO A 76 -13.35 -7.66 -7.65
C PRO A 76 -13.19 -7.31 -6.16
N LYS A 77 -13.63 -8.20 -5.25
CA LYS A 77 -13.67 -7.96 -3.81
C LYS A 77 -12.31 -8.23 -3.16
N MET A 78 -11.56 -9.20 -3.66
CA MET A 78 -10.29 -9.64 -3.06
C MET A 78 -9.06 -9.01 -3.72
N ASP A 79 -9.14 -8.62 -4.99
CA ASP A 79 -8.02 -8.05 -5.76
C ASP A 79 -7.98 -6.50 -5.66
N PRO A 80 -7.00 -5.91 -4.93
CA PRO A 80 -6.85 -4.46 -4.86
C PRO A 80 -6.39 -3.83 -6.19
N GLY A 81 -5.81 -4.62 -7.09
CA GLY A 81 -5.39 -4.20 -8.43
C GLY A 81 -6.54 -4.15 -9.44
N MET A 82 -7.67 -4.77 -9.12
CA MET A 82 -8.85 -4.74 -9.98
C MET A 82 -9.50 -3.35 -9.91
N LEU A 83 -9.42 -2.62 -11.03
CA LEU A 83 -10.08 -1.32 -11.19
C LEU A 83 -11.60 -1.49 -11.14
N HIS A 84 -12.14 -1.43 -9.93
CA HIS A 84 -13.57 -1.39 -9.70
C HIS A 84 -14.16 -0.11 -10.30
N LYS A 85 -15.38 -0.18 -10.86
CA LYS A 85 -16.17 0.99 -11.31
C LYS A 85 -16.55 1.96 -10.16
N ARG A 86 -16.10 1.70 -8.94
CA ARG A 86 -16.23 2.61 -7.80
C ARG A 86 -15.33 3.83 -8.08
N SER A 87 -15.80 5.01 -7.71
CA SER A 87 -15.10 6.29 -7.88
C SER A 87 -13.59 6.14 -7.65
N LYS A 88 -12.77 6.52 -8.64
CA LYS A 88 -11.30 6.47 -8.54
C LYS A 88 -10.87 7.12 -7.22
N CYS A 89 -10.46 6.32 -6.24
CA CYS A 89 -9.82 6.83 -5.04
C CYS A 89 -8.56 7.56 -5.49
N LEU A 90 -8.55 8.88 -5.34
CA LEU A 90 -7.42 9.70 -5.74
C LEU A 90 -6.33 9.52 -4.68
N GLY A 91 -5.21 8.94 -5.07
CA GLY A 91 -4.00 9.00 -4.25
C GLY A 91 -3.51 10.45 -4.11
N PHE A 92 -2.54 10.67 -3.24
CA PHE A 92 -1.99 12.00 -2.95
C PHE A 92 -1.63 12.79 -4.23
N ASP A 93 -0.82 12.19 -5.11
CA ASP A 93 -0.34 12.87 -6.32
C ASP A 93 -1.48 13.15 -7.32
N GLY A 94 -2.50 12.29 -7.35
CA GLY A 94 -3.70 12.49 -8.18
C GLY A 94 -4.60 13.61 -7.63
N ALA A 95 -4.76 13.69 -6.31
CA ALA A 95 -5.59 14.70 -5.66
C ALA A 95 -4.98 16.11 -5.79
N VAL A 96 -3.65 16.23 -5.70
CA VAL A 96 -2.92 17.48 -5.93
C VAL A 96 -3.05 17.93 -7.38
N LYS A 97 -2.85 17.02 -8.36
CA LYS A 97 -2.98 17.33 -9.80
C LYS A 97 -4.40 17.76 -10.18
N CYS A 98 -5.42 17.18 -9.56
CA CYS A 98 -6.81 17.58 -9.77
C CYS A 98 -7.22 18.86 -9.00
N GLY A 99 -6.32 19.48 -8.23
CA GLY A 99 -6.61 20.66 -7.42
C GLY A 99 -7.59 20.42 -6.27
N ARG A 100 -7.87 19.14 -5.93
CA ARG A 100 -8.76 18.76 -4.82
C ARG A 100 -8.05 18.82 -3.46
N LEU A 101 -6.72 18.69 -3.45
CA LEU A 101 -5.90 18.82 -2.26
C LEU A 101 -5.08 20.10 -2.34
N LYS A 102 -5.31 21.04 -1.42
CA LYS A 102 -4.60 22.32 -1.36
C LYS A 102 -3.36 22.16 -0.49
N LEU A 103 -2.18 22.49 -1.03
CA LEU A 103 -0.92 22.42 -0.29
C LEU A 103 -0.48 23.77 0.31
N LYS A 104 -1.06 24.87 -0.18
CA LYS A 104 -0.70 26.25 0.16
C LYS A 104 -1.97 27.10 0.35
N ASN A 105 -1.90 28.09 1.22
CA ASN A 105 -2.95 29.08 1.48
C ASN A 105 -4.31 28.43 1.75
N ILE A 106 -4.33 27.47 2.67
CA ILE A 106 -5.57 26.82 3.11
C ILE A 106 -6.33 27.84 3.97
N PRO A 107 -7.59 28.18 3.64
CA PRO A 107 -8.36 29.12 4.46
C PRO A 107 -8.60 28.53 5.85
N CYS A 108 -8.67 29.40 6.87
CA CYS A 108 -8.79 28.97 8.25
C CYS A 108 -9.98 28.03 8.50
N GLU A 109 -11.11 28.27 7.84
CA GLU A 109 -12.32 27.44 7.95
C GLU A 109 -12.08 26.00 7.46
N GLU A 110 -11.43 25.85 6.31
CA GLU A 110 -11.09 24.54 5.75
C GLU A 110 -10.02 23.83 6.59
N LEU A 111 -9.04 24.59 7.09
CA LEU A 111 -8.02 24.07 7.98
C LEU A 111 -8.62 23.49 9.26
N VAL A 112 -9.54 24.22 9.92
CA VAL A 112 -10.25 23.72 11.12
C VAL A 112 -11.11 22.51 10.78
N SER A 113 -11.82 22.52 9.65
CA SER A 113 -12.62 21.38 9.22
C SER A 113 -11.78 20.12 8.99
N ILE A 114 -10.60 20.24 8.41
CA ILE A 114 -9.68 19.11 8.22
C ILE A 114 -9.15 18.61 9.57
N MET A 115 -8.80 19.52 10.48
CA MET A 115 -8.33 19.17 11.83
C MET A 115 -9.41 18.41 12.61
N ASP A 116 -10.66 18.85 12.54
CA ASP A 116 -11.80 18.20 13.18
C ASP A 116 -12.04 16.80 12.61
N ALA A 117 -12.02 16.66 11.28
CA ALA A 117 -12.14 15.35 10.63
C ALA A 117 -10.99 14.39 11.00
N MET A 118 -9.76 14.91 11.15
CA MET A 118 -8.63 14.10 11.64
C MET A 118 -8.87 13.60 13.06
N LEU A 119 -9.32 14.46 13.96
CA LEU A 119 -9.61 14.08 15.34
C LEU A 119 -10.79 13.10 15.44
N ALA A 120 -11.84 13.28 14.63
CA ALA A 120 -12.94 12.32 14.55
C ALA A 120 -12.43 10.93 14.11
N SER A 121 -11.61 10.87 13.06
CA SER A 121 -11.00 9.61 12.60
C SER A 121 -10.08 8.97 13.64
N PHE A 122 -9.42 9.78 14.46
CA PHE A 122 -8.60 9.31 15.57
C PHE A 122 -9.44 8.67 16.68
N VAL A 123 -10.56 9.29 17.04
CA VAL A 123 -11.48 8.72 18.05
C VAL A 123 -12.05 7.39 17.55
N THR A 124 -12.48 7.31 16.29
CA THR A 124 -12.95 6.06 15.69
C THR A 124 -11.87 4.97 15.71
N TRP A 125 -10.60 5.33 15.51
CA TRP A 125 -9.49 4.38 15.67
C TRP A 125 -9.38 3.88 17.12
N LEU A 126 -9.50 4.77 18.11
CA LEU A 126 -9.47 4.39 19.53
C LEU A 126 -10.66 3.51 19.95
N GLU A 127 -11.77 3.54 19.22
CA GLU A 127 -12.92 2.64 19.42
C GLU A 127 -12.69 1.20 18.91
N GLY A 128 -11.55 0.93 18.25
CA GLY A 128 -11.17 -0.41 17.79
C GLY A 128 -11.27 -0.63 16.27
N HIS A 129 -11.49 0.43 15.49
CA HIS A 129 -11.49 0.33 14.03
C HIS A 129 -10.06 0.33 13.44
N SER A 130 -9.87 -0.28 12.28
CA SER A 130 -8.56 -0.32 11.59
C SER A 130 -8.00 1.08 11.30
N THR A 131 -6.70 1.29 11.54
CA THR A 131 -5.99 2.54 11.25
C THR A 131 -6.00 2.92 9.78
N VAL A 132 -5.95 1.93 8.87
CA VAL A 132 -5.96 2.20 7.42
C VAL A 132 -7.33 2.69 6.94
N LEU A 133 -8.39 2.23 7.60
CA LEU A 133 -9.77 2.61 7.28
C LEU A 133 -10.23 3.88 8.00
N THR A 134 -9.44 4.39 8.94
CA THR A 134 -9.77 5.58 9.74
C THR A 134 -8.75 6.69 9.50
N ILE A 135 -7.61 6.66 10.18
CA ILE A 135 -6.59 7.71 10.17
C ILE A 135 -5.98 7.91 8.77
N PHE A 136 -5.56 6.83 8.11
CA PHE A 136 -4.88 6.93 6.81
C PHE A 136 -5.82 7.17 5.63
N THR A 137 -7.12 7.35 5.88
CA THR A 137 -8.02 7.91 4.86
C THR A 137 -7.70 9.37 4.56
N ASN A 138 -7.08 10.08 5.51
CA ASN A 138 -6.67 11.46 5.32
C ASN A 138 -5.39 11.57 4.47
N LEU A 139 -5.52 12.16 3.27
CA LEU A 139 -4.42 12.32 2.32
C LEU A 139 -3.27 13.20 2.83
N TYR A 140 -3.52 14.17 3.72
CA TYR A 140 -2.48 15.05 4.25
C TYR A 140 -1.44 14.30 5.08
N LEU A 141 -1.83 13.17 5.69
CA LEU A 141 -0.91 12.35 6.45
C LEU A 141 0.07 11.61 5.54
N HIS A 142 -0.29 11.22 4.31
CA HIS A 142 0.59 10.39 3.46
C HIS A 142 1.95 11.04 3.14
N LYS A 143 1.98 12.36 2.91
CA LYS A 143 3.21 13.11 2.57
C LYS A 143 3.22 14.49 3.25
N PRO A 144 3.46 14.56 4.57
CA PRO A 144 3.36 15.81 5.32
C PRO A 144 4.47 16.81 4.95
N HIS A 145 5.56 16.34 4.34
CA HIS A 145 6.68 17.18 3.92
C HIS A 145 6.34 18.11 2.76
N LEU A 146 5.40 17.71 1.90
CA LEU A 146 4.99 18.45 0.70
C LEU A 146 3.96 19.55 1.01
N ILE A 147 3.49 19.64 2.26
CA ILE A 147 2.58 20.70 2.70
C ILE A 147 3.40 21.99 2.90
N GLU A 148 3.04 23.06 2.20
CA GLU A 148 3.69 24.38 2.33
C GLU A 148 3.14 25.18 3.53
N ASP A 149 1.87 24.98 3.87
CA ASP A 149 1.23 25.67 4.99
C ASP A 149 1.83 25.24 6.34
N ARG A 150 2.35 26.21 7.10
CA ARG A 150 3.02 25.96 8.39
C ARG A 150 2.10 25.35 9.43
N ASN A 151 0.86 25.83 9.53
CA ASN A 151 -0.07 25.42 10.57
C ASN A 151 -0.53 23.98 10.31
N MET A 152 -0.89 23.69 9.05
CA MET A 152 -1.30 22.36 8.64
C MET A 152 -0.16 21.35 8.80
N LYS A 153 1.06 21.70 8.35
CA LYS A 153 2.24 20.86 8.50
C LYS A 153 2.56 20.55 9.97
N ALA A 154 2.52 21.58 10.84
CA ALA A 154 2.77 21.40 12.26
C ALA A 154 1.74 20.47 12.91
N PHE A 155 0.46 20.62 12.55
CA PHE A 155 -0.61 19.76 13.06
C PHE A 155 -0.47 18.31 12.59
N CYS A 156 -0.21 18.06 11.30
CA CYS A 156 0.04 16.71 10.82
C CYS A 156 1.20 16.04 11.54
N LEU A 157 2.31 16.76 11.76
CA LEU A 157 3.48 16.23 12.50
C LEU A 157 3.16 15.95 13.97
N LEU A 158 2.38 16.83 14.62
CA LEU A 158 1.94 16.61 16.00
C LEU A 158 1.04 15.39 16.09
N PHE A 159 0.06 15.30 15.20
CA PHE A 159 -0.88 14.19 15.13
C PHE A 159 -0.15 12.85 14.93
N TYR A 160 0.86 12.84 14.04
CA TYR A 160 1.75 11.69 13.88
C TYR A 160 2.43 11.26 15.17
N LYS A 161 2.95 12.21 15.96
CA LYS A 161 3.57 11.92 17.25
C LYS A 161 2.57 11.35 18.25
N VAL A 162 1.34 11.87 18.27
CA VAL A 162 0.26 11.37 19.14
C VAL A 162 -0.09 9.93 18.79
N VAL A 163 -0.31 9.62 17.50
CA VAL A 163 -0.59 8.26 17.04
C VAL A 163 0.54 7.30 17.41
N ASN A 164 1.79 7.73 17.23
CA ASN A 164 2.97 6.93 17.63
C ASN A 164 2.99 6.66 19.14
N LEU A 165 2.73 7.67 19.96
CA LEU A 165 2.67 7.51 21.41
C LEU A 165 1.58 6.51 21.82
N CYS A 166 0.39 6.61 21.22
CA CYS A 166 -0.68 5.65 21.45
C CYS A 166 -0.25 4.23 21.07
N CYS A 167 0.38 4.06 19.91
CA CYS A 167 0.89 2.76 19.51
C CYS A 167 1.98 2.21 20.43
N ASP A 168 2.86 3.07 20.95
CA ASP A 168 3.87 2.65 21.92
C ASP A 168 3.25 2.22 23.26
N ILE A 169 2.17 2.88 23.69
CA ILE A 169 1.40 2.47 24.88
C ILE A 169 0.76 1.10 24.64
N VAL A 170 0.09 0.89 23.51
CA VAL A 170 -0.56 -0.39 23.17
C VAL A 170 0.45 -1.53 23.08
N ARG A 171 1.60 -1.29 22.44
CA ARG A 171 2.70 -2.27 22.37
C ARG A 171 3.26 -2.62 23.74
N ARG A 172 3.42 -1.63 24.63
CA ARG A 172 3.88 -1.87 26.01
C ARG A 172 2.84 -2.61 26.85
N ALA A 173 1.56 -2.46 26.53
CA ALA A 173 0.47 -3.16 27.19
C ALA A 173 0.32 -4.62 26.71
N ASP A 174 1.12 -5.06 25.73
CA ASP A 174 1.09 -6.41 25.15
C ASP A 174 -0.29 -6.82 24.61
N VAL A 175 -1.09 -5.82 24.21
CA VAL A 175 -2.41 -6.03 23.59
C VAL A 175 -2.21 -6.22 22.09
N PHE A 176 -2.33 -7.45 21.63
CA PHE A 176 -2.25 -7.82 20.22
C PHE A 176 -3.61 -7.61 19.55
N GLU A 177 -3.86 -6.40 19.04
CA GLU A 177 -4.84 -6.26 17.95
C GLU A 177 -4.11 -6.26 16.62
N GLU A 178 -4.47 -7.21 15.75
CA GLU A 178 -3.76 -7.55 14.51
C GLU A 178 -3.72 -6.42 13.45
N VAL A 179 -4.38 -5.29 13.70
CA VAL A 179 -4.56 -4.23 12.69
C VAL A 179 -4.24 -2.82 13.21
N SER A 180 -4.05 -2.66 14.51
CA SER A 180 -4.17 -1.33 15.14
C SER A 180 -2.88 -0.49 15.10
N CYS A 181 -1.70 -1.10 14.91
CA CYS A 181 -0.41 -0.37 14.92
C CYS A 181 0.67 -0.86 13.93
N GLY A 182 0.46 -1.98 13.23
CA GLY A 182 1.47 -2.55 12.30
C GLY A 182 1.70 -1.69 11.05
N LEU A 183 0.61 -1.15 10.47
CA LEU A 183 0.67 -0.35 9.24
C LEU A 183 1.27 1.05 9.45
N VAL A 184 1.15 1.62 10.67
CA VAL A 184 1.85 2.85 11.04
C VAL A 184 3.35 2.68 10.87
N TYR A 185 3.90 1.52 11.27
CA TYR A 185 5.34 1.24 11.21
C TYR A 185 5.88 1.12 9.77
N THR A 186 5.14 0.46 8.86
CA THR A 186 5.54 0.32 7.46
C THR A 186 5.55 1.66 6.72
N ILE A 187 4.58 2.54 6.97
CA ILE A 187 4.54 3.88 6.39
C ILE A 187 5.63 4.77 7.02
N PHE A 188 5.87 4.64 8.33
CA PHE A 188 6.90 5.41 9.04
C PHE A 188 8.31 5.08 8.56
N LYS A 189 8.63 3.82 8.28
CA LYS A 189 9.94 3.44 7.72
C LYS A 189 10.17 4.04 6.32
N SER A 190 9.10 4.24 5.54
CA SER A 190 9.17 4.93 4.25
C SER A 190 9.36 6.45 4.39
N SER A 191 8.95 7.07 5.50
CA SER A 191 9.20 8.50 5.76
C SER A 191 10.55 8.75 6.44
N GLU A 192 11.01 7.85 7.32
CA GLU A 192 12.35 7.87 7.91
C GLU A 192 13.45 7.57 6.88
N ALA A 193 13.20 6.77 5.85
CA ALA A 193 14.14 6.59 4.74
C ALA A 193 14.46 7.91 3.99
N VAL A 194 13.60 8.93 4.13
CA VAL A 194 13.83 10.29 3.64
C VAL A 194 14.52 11.18 4.69
N TYR A 195 14.50 10.77 5.96
CA TYR A 195 15.13 11.43 7.10
C TYR A 195 16.42 10.70 7.51
N SER A 196 17.47 10.87 6.69
CA SER A 196 18.84 10.53 7.11
C SER A 196 19.18 11.25 8.43
N PRO A 197 19.65 10.54 9.48
CA PRO A 197 20.08 11.16 10.71
C PRO A 197 21.50 11.74 10.52
N THR A 198 21.64 12.82 9.78
CA THR A 198 22.78 13.73 9.99
C THR A 198 22.48 14.64 11.17
N ARG A 199 22.68 14.13 12.38
CA ARG A 199 23.09 14.91 13.55
C ARG A 199 23.75 13.97 14.56
N LYS A 200 25.08 13.87 14.44
CA LYS A 200 25.93 13.60 15.59
C LYS A 200 25.84 14.81 16.51
N PHE A 201 25.37 14.59 17.73
CA PHE A 201 25.89 15.29 18.90
C PHE A 201 26.44 14.22 19.82
#